data_AF-A0A8T3Y0S3-F1
#
_entry.id   AF-A0A8T3Y0S3-F1
#
_cell.length_a   1.000
_cell.length_b   1.000
_cell.length_c   1.000
_cell.angle_alpha   90.00
_cell.angle_beta   90.00
_cell.angle_gamma   90.00
#
_symmetry.space_group_name_H-M   'P 1'
#
loop_
_entity.id
_entity.type
_entity.pdbx_description
1 polymer ?
#
loop_
_entity_poly.entity_id
_entity_poly.type
_entity_poly.pdbx_seq_one_letter_code
_entity_poly.pdbx_strand_id
1 'polypeptide(L)'
;MHKIRGDRKIFLLAILIIMSLLIPFSSAGFIDDAWGKITGKAAQSVSVNITIGVPEIRNVYNSTATIIAAGTGLSSGPVNTSLIINFSVYLGTGVANMDNATATINFSKASETLRQSPTCDQVEVGTNVANYSCNVTMSWYDGAGTWAIQAFISDTGGNSGKNNSANFSVGETTGFQMGALGWVSLSPGSTNQTASAALRLNNTGNKNMSANTTQVNATNLRGETAANRWISAGNISVSWDATTLEACDTSGGNGIAANNMSNGTFINITTANLTKGHYPTNDGSTGQEDFYFCIKTIGSELTSQSYSTAAYGPWMVQILLTPLVLLNIRRKNKKNYRKLNMNRVKNFIH
;
A
#
# COMPACT_ATOMS: atom_id res chain seq x y z
N MET A 1 -82.44 70.64 49.47
CA MET A 1 -81.37 70.19 50.39
C MET A 1 -81.73 68.79 50.89
N HIS A 2 -81.53 67.76 50.06
CA HIS A 2 -81.87 66.37 50.40
C HIS A 2 -80.61 65.63 50.86
N LYS A 3 -80.67 65.14 52.10
CA LYS A 3 -79.59 64.55 52.88
C LYS A 3 -79.41 63.08 52.47
N ILE A 4 -78.48 62.80 51.55
CA ILE A 4 -78.03 61.43 51.25
C ILE A 4 -77.07 60.98 52.37
N ARG A 5 -77.64 60.38 53.41
CA ARG A 5 -76.91 59.66 54.47
C ARG A 5 -77.48 58.23 54.54
N GLY A 6 -77.10 57.40 53.57
CA GLY A 6 -77.51 55.99 53.50
C GLY A 6 -76.46 55.06 52.88
N ASP A 7 -75.72 55.51 51.87
CA ASP A 7 -75.02 54.57 50.97
C ASP A 7 -73.59 54.20 51.35
N ARG A 8 -72.97 54.88 52.32
CA ARG A 8 -71.59 54.55 52.75
C ARG A 8 -71.47 53.18 53.44
N LYS A 9 -72.53 52.72 54.12
CA LYS A 9 -72.51 51.41 54.80
C LYS A 9 -72.71 50.25 53.83
N ILE A 10 -73.50 50.45 52.78
CA ILE A 10 -73.75 49.44 51.74
C ILE A 10 -72.49 49.26 50.87
N PHE A 11 -71.79 50.35 50.54
CA PHE A 11 -70.55 50.27 49.75
C PHE A 11 -69.41 49.57 50.52
N LEU A 12 -69.25 49.85 51.81
CA LEU A 12 -68.26 49.17 52.66
C LEU A 12 -68.58 47.68 52.86
N LEU A 13 -69.86 47.32 53.01
CA LEU A 13 -70.27 45.92 53.12
C LEU A 13 -70.02 45.16 51.81
N ALA A 14 -70.28 45.78 50.65
CA ALA A 14 -70.01 45.19 49.35
C ALA A 14 -68.51 44.93 49.12
N ILE A 15 -67.63 45.87 49.50
CA ILE A 15 -66.17 45.67 49.42
C ILE A 15 -65.71 44.54 50.35
N LEU A 16 -66.28 44.44 51.56
CA LEU A 16 -65.89 43.43 52.53
C LEU A 16 -66.37 42.02 52.13
N ILE A 17 -67.53 41.91 51.47
CA ILE A 17 -68.04 40.67 50.87
C ILE A 17 -67.24 40.28 49.63
N ILE A 18 -66.84 41.24 48.78
CA ILE A 18 -65.97 40.97 47.64
C ILE A 18 -64.58 40.52 48.11
N MET A 19 -64.02 41.16 49.14
CA MET A 19 -62.75 40.70 49.73
C MET A 19 -62.87 39.33 50.38
N SER A 20 -63.95 39.01 51.09
CA SER A 20 -64.12 37.67 51.69
C SER A 20 -64.35 36.56 50.67
N LEU A 21 -64.97 36.88 49.52
CA LEU A 21 -65.11 35.96 48.38
C LEU A 21 -63.79 35.75 47.62
N LEU A 22 -62.82 36.66 47.73
CA LEU A 22 -61.51 36.54 47.08
C LEU A 22 -60.45 35.80 47.93
N ILE A 23 -60.65 35.68 49.25
CA ILE A 23 -59.71 34.98 50.16
C ILE A 23 -59.52 33.48 49.83
N PRO A 24 -60.52 32.68 49.40
CA PRO A 24 -60.26 31.27 49.09
C PRO A 24 -59.44 31.02 47.80
N PHE A 25 -59.17 32.05 46.99
CA PHE A 25 -58.39 31.89 45.75
C PHE A 25 -56.87 32.01 45.93
N SER A 26 -56.39 32.42 47.11
CA SER A 26 -54.94 32.56 47.36
C SER A 26 -54.25 31.27 47.82
N SER A 27 -54.96 30.16 48.06
CA SER A 27 -54.35 28.93 48.61
C SER A 27 -54.28 27.73 47.66
N ALA A 28 -54.69 27.87 46.39
CA ALA A 28 -54.78 26.74 45.45
C ALA A 28 -53.79 26.80 44.28
N GLY A 29 -52.72 27.60 44.37
CA GLY A 29 -51.73 27.71 43.28
C GLY A 29 -52.29 28.30 41.97
N PHE A 30 -53.54 28.80 41.97
CA PHE A 30 -54.18 29.37 40.79
C PHE A 30 -53.45 30.60 40.28
N ILE A 31 -52.89 31.42 41.18
CA ILE A 31 -52.07 32.58 40.81
C ILE A 31 -50.74 32.14 40.18
N ASP A 32 -50.13 31.05 40.65
CA ASP A 32 -48.90 30.50 40.07
C ASP A 32 -49.14 29.84 38.70
N ASP A 33 -50.27 29.16 38.50
CA ASP A 33 -50.67 28.60 37.20
C ASP A 33 -51.04 29.71 36.20
N ALA A 34 -51.75 30.75 36.65
CA ALA A 34 -52.04 31.92 35.83
C ALA A 34 -50.76 32.70 35.45
N TRP A 35 -49.84 32.91 36.39
CA TRP A 35 -48.55 33.56 36.12
C TRP A 35 -47.61 32.70 35.26
N GLY A 36 -47.62 31.37 35.45
CA GLY A 36 -46.87 30.42 34.63
C GLY A 36 -47.34 30.40 33.17
N LYS A 37 -48.66 30.52 32.95
CA LYS A 37 -49.26 30.60 31.60
C LYS A 37 -49.04 31.96 30.92
N ILE A 38 -49.02 33.06 31.67
CA ILE A 38 -48.83 34.41 31.11
C ILE A 38 -47.35 34.73 30.82
N THR A 39 -46.40 34.16 31.57
CA THR A 39 -44.96 34.45 31.39
C THR A 39 -44.26 33.55 30.37
N GLY A 40 -44.95 32.58 29.79
CA GLY A 40 -44.34 31.64 28.83
C GLY A 40 -43.17 30.84 29.41
N LYS A 41 -43.09 30.74 30.74
CA LYS A 41 -42.00 30.05 31.44
C LYS A 41 -42.29 28.55 31.39
N ALA A 42 -41.90 27.91 30.29
CA ALA A 42 -41.94 26.46 30.20
C ALA A 42 -41.06 25.86 31.31
N ALA A 43 -41.66 25.06 32.20
CA ALA A 43 -40.96 24.27 33.23
C ALA A 43 -40.22 23.05 32.65
N GLN A 44 -40.12 22.97 31.31
CA GLN A 44 -39.41 21.90 30.62
C GLN A 44 -38.08 22.47 30.14
N SER A 45 -36.99 21.82 30.53
CA SER A 45 -35.68 22.04 29.91
C SER A 45 -35.81 21.75 28.42
N VAL A 46 -35.83 22.79 27.59
CA VAL A 46 -35.74 22.65 26.14
C VAL A 46 -34.30 22.24 25.84
N SER A 47 -34.09 20.96 25.55
CA SER A 47 -32.84 20.49 24.97
C SER A 47 -32.81 20.93 23.51
N VAL A 48 -32.10 22.03 23.23
CA VAL A 48 -31.75 22.39 21.86
C VAL A 48 -30.61 21.49 21.44
N ASN A 49 -30.91 20.50 20.60
CA ASN A 49 -29.89 19.64 20.01
C ASN A 49 -29.29 20.37 18.79
N ILE A 50 -28.27 21.20 19.03
CA ILE A 50 -27.51 21.84 17.96
C ILE A 50 -26.56 20.77 17.39
N THR A 51 -26.87 20.25 16.21
CA THR A 51 -25.94 19.38 15.49
C THR A 51 -24.79 20.23 14.98
N ILE A 52 -23.62 20.13 15.61
CA ILE A 52 -22.38 20.70 15.10
C ILE A 52 -22.07 20.00 13.77
N GLY A 53 -21.71 20.77 12.74
CA GLY A 53 -21.39 20.22 11.43
C GLY A 53 -20.25 19.20 11.53
N VAL A 54 -20.29 18.15 10.70
CA VAL A 54 -19.20 17.17 10.62
C VAL A 54 -18.08 17.73 9.73
N PRO A 55 -16.79 17.48 10.04
CA PRO A 55 -15.69 17.79 9.13
C PRO A 55 -15.91 17.25 7.71
N GLU A 56 -15.82 18.12 6.70
CA GLU A 56 -15.96 17.75 5.29
C GLU A 56 -14.60 17.81 4.59
N ILE A 57 -14.06 16.66 4.19
CA ILE A 57 -12.80 16.59 3.44
C ILE A 57 -13.11 16.75 1.94
N ARG A 58 -12.66 17.84 1.33
CA ARG A 58 -13.05 18.22 -0.05
C ARG A 58 -12.05 17.80 -1.12
N ASN A 59 -10.78 18.18 -0.96
CA ASN A 59 -9.73 17.88 -1.92
C ASN A 59 -8.75 16.92 -1.29
N VAL A 60 -8.41 15.83 -1.98
CA VAL A 60 -7.36 14.89 -1.60
C VAL A 60 -6.50 14.66 -2.82
N TYR A 61 -5.21 14.96 -2.75
CA TYR A 61 -4.31 14.82 -3.89
C TYR A 61 -2.88 14.51 -3.47
N ASN A 62 -2.19 13.76 -4.34
CA ASN A 62 -0.78 13.44 -4.19
C ASN A 62 0.08 14.55 -4.81
N SER A 63 0.84 15.29 -4.01
CA SER A 63 1.72 16.36 -4.49
C SER A 63 3.04 15.84 -5.07
N THR A 64 3.39 14.58 -4.79
CA THR A 64 4.54 13.85 -5.35
C THR A 64 4.21 13.02 -6.61
N ALA A 65 3.01 13.20 -7.19
CA ALA A 65 2.49 12.36 -8.28
C ALA A 65 3.40 12.29 -9.53
N THR A 66 4.30 13.26 -9.74
CA THR A 66 5.27 13.26 -10.84
C THR A 66 6.33 12.15 -10.72
N ILE A 67 6.60 11.64 -9.50
CA ILE A 67 7.57 10.56 -9.25
C ILE A 67 6.97 9.18 -9.59
N ILE A 68 5.64 9.05 -9.52
CA ILE A 68 4.91 7.80 -9.78
C ILE A 68 3.90 7.98 -10.93
N ALA A 69 4.34 8.63 -12.01
CA ALA A 69 3.54 8.64 -13.22
C ALA A 69 3.38 7.19 -13.72
N ALA A 70 2.27 6.89 -14.40
CA ALA A 70 1.98 5.57 -14.97
C ALA A 70 3.13 5.09 -15.88
N GLY A 71 4.08 4.34 -15.30
CA GLY A 71 5.30 3.88 -15.99
C GLY A 71 6.57 3.93 -15.14
N THR A 72 6.65 4.81 -14.14
CA THR A 72 7.75 4.79 -13.14
C THR A 72 7.25 4.13 -11.87
N GLY A 73 7.94 3.08 -11.42
CA GLY A 73 7.63 2.46 -10.13
C GLY A 73 8.32 3.18 -8.98
N LEU A 74 8.27 2.56 -7.80
CA LEU A 74 8.97 3.04 -6.61
C LEU A 74 10.50 2.98 -6.80
N SER A 75 11.24 3.64 -5.90
CA SER A 75 12.69 3.50 -5.84
C SER A 75 13.10 2.03 -5.77
N SER A 76 14.17 1.65 -6.46
CA SER A 76 14.72 0.30 -6.31
C SER A 76 15.14 0.07 -4.85
N GLY A 77 14.91 -1.15 -4.37
CA GLY A 77 15.30 -1.57 -3.03
C GLY A 77 16.79 -1.37 -2.76
N PRO A 78 17.17 -1.11 -1.49
CA PRO A 78 16.33 -1.19 -0.29
C PRO A 78 15.78 0.18 0.15
N VAL A 79 15.61 1.12 -0.78
CA VAL A 79 15.17 2.48 -0.45
C VAL A 79 13.64 2.57 -0.55
N ASN A 80 12.99 3.02 0.53
CA ASN A 80 11.56 3.32 0.52
C ASN A 80 11.28 4.66 -0.18
N THR A 81 10.07 4.81 -0.73
CA THR A 81 9.63 6.04 -1.36
C THR A 81 8.68 6.79 -0.42
N SER A 82 8.97 8.06 -0.15
CA SER A 82 8.12 8.96 0.63
C SER A 82 7.17 9.71 -0.29
N LEU A 83 5.87 9.68 0.03
CA LEU A 83 4.82 10.35 -0.72
C LEU A 83 4.15 11.41 0.13
N ILE A 84 4.03 12.61 -0.42
CA ILE A 84 3.35 13.72 0.24
C ILE A 84 1.93 13.83 -0.30
N ILE A 85 0.96 13.73 0.60
CA ILE A 85 -0.46 13.85 0.31
C ILE A 85 -1.00 15.08 1.00
N ASN A 86 -1.73 15.88 0.24
CA ASN A 86 -2.39 17.06 0.75
C ASN A 86 -3.90 16.86 0.74
N PHE A 87 -4.56 17.36 1.78
CA PHE A 87 -6.02 17.46 1.78
C PHE A 87 -6.54 18.71 2.47
N SER A 88 -7.74 19.13 2.07
CA SER A 88 -8.43 20.30 2.64
C SER A 88 -9.68 19.87 3.39
N VAL A 89 -9.89 20.43 4.57
CA VAL A 89 -11.06 20.15 5.42
C VAL A 89 -11.87 21.43 5.58
N TYR A 90 -13.18 21.33 5.41
CA TYR A 90 -14.14 22.39 5.70
C TYR A 90 -14.96 22.06 6.94
N LEU A 91 -15.19 23.06 7.80
CA LEU A 91 -16.10 22.96 8.93
C LEU A 91 -16.83 24.28 9.12
N GLY A 92 -18.17 24.22 9.04
CA GLY A 92 -19.03 25.41 9.07
C GLY A 92 -18.97 26.18 10.39
N THR A 93 -18.59 25.53 11.49
CA THR A 93 -18.41 26.17 12.81
C THR A 93 -17.01 26.75 13.03
N GLY A 94 -16.14 26.68 12.03
CA GLY A 94 -14.76 27.14 12.10
C GLY A 94 -13.77 26.04 12.48
N VAL A 95 -12.55 26.14 11.95
CA VAL A 95 -11.50 25.12 12.10
C VAL A 95 -10.84 25.09 13.47
N ALA A 96 -11.12 26.06 14.33
CA ALA A 96 -10.63 26.07 15.71
C ALA A 96 -11.13 24.86 16.53
N ASN A 97 -12.24 24.25 16.07
CA ASN A 97 -12.80 23.04 16.68
C ASN A 97 -12.21 21.74 16.09
N MET A 98 -11.26 21.80 15.15
CA MET A 98 -10.62 20.59 14.62
C MET A 98 -9.66 19.99 15.63
N ASP A 99 -9.67 18.67 15.75
CA ASP A 99 -8.62 17.94 16.45
C ASP A 99 -7.53 17.56 15.45
N ASN A 100 -6.53 18.44 15.31
CA ASN A 100 -5.41 18.25 14.39
C ASN A 100 -4.63 16.94 14.65
N ALA A 101 -4.64 16.40 15.88
CA ALA A 101 -3.92 15.17 16.20
C ALA A 101 -4.59 13.92 15.58
N THR A 102 -5.85 14.04 15.14
CA THR A 102 -6.60 12.95 14.50
C THR A 102 -6.46 12.93 12.99
N ALA A 103 -5.80 13.93 12.39
CA ALA A 103 -5.59 14.02 10.96
C ALA A 103 -4.67 12.88 10.50
N THR A 104 -5.19 11.98 9.66
CA THR A 104 -4.46 10.81 9.17
C THR A 104 -4.74 10.56 7.69
N ILE A 105 -3.79 9.90 7.04
CA ILE A 105 -3.94 9.35 5.68
C ILE A 105 -3.57 7.88 5.70
N ASN A 106 -4.29 7.07 4.92
CA ASN A 106 -3.83 5.74 4.56
C ASN A 106 -3.93 5.47 3.05
N PHE A 107 -3.09 4.54 2.60
CA PHE A 107 -3.12 3.92 1.29
C PHE A 107 -3.50 2.46 1.44
N SER A 108 -4.48 2.05 0.64
CA SER A 108 -4.95 0.67 0.63
C SER A 108 -4.96 0.11 -0.78
N LYS A 109 -4.59 -1.17 -0.86
CA LYS A 109 -4.69 -2.01 -2.04
C LYS A 109 -4.95 -3.44 -1.58
N ALA A 110 -5.80 -4.16 -2.31
CA ALA A 110 -6.11 -5.55 -2.00
C ALA A 110 -4.84 -6.40 -1.95
N SER A 111 -4.72 -7.25 -0.92
CA SER A 111 -3.57 -8.13 -0.69
C SER A 111 -2.23 -7.43 -0.42
N GLU A 112 -2.23 -6.13 -0.12
CA GLU A 112 -1.05 -5.39 0.33
C GLU A 112 -1.25 -4.89 1.77
N THR A 113 -0.15 -4.64 2.46
CA THR A 113 -0.17 -4.03 3.79
C THR A 113 -0.67 -2.58 3.70
N LEU A 114 -1.55 -2.18 4.62
CA LEU A 114 -1.99 -0.79 4.74
C LEU A 114 -0.77 0.11 5.02
N ARG A 115 -0.56 1.12 4.17
CA ARG A 115 0.43 2.18 4.44
C ARG A 115 -0.31 3.36 5.05
N GLN A 116 0.20 3.92 6.14
CA GLN A 116 -0.49 5.02 6.81
C GLN A 116 0.49 6.02 7.39
N SER A 117 0.03 7.26 7.47
CA SER A 117 0.65 8.29 8.29
C SER A 117 -0.34 8.61 9.43
N PRO A 118 0.04 8.30 10.69
CA PRO A 118 -0.84 8.51 11.83
C PRO A 118 -0.94 9.98 12.24
N THR A 119 -0.17 10.86 11.61
CA THR A 119 -0.15 12.30 11.90
C THR A 119 0.01 13.07 10.60
N CYS A 120 -0.70 14.18 10.48
CA CYS A 120 -0.56 15.12 9.38
C CYS A 120 -0.34 16.53 9.91
N ASP A 121 0.50 17.30 9.24
CA ASP A 121 0.80 18.66 9.62
C ASP A 121 -0.22 19.61 9.00
N GLN A 122 -0.80 20.50 9.83
CA GLN A 122 -1.63 21.59 9.35
C GLN A 122 -0.75 22.66 8.74
N VAL A 123 -0.90 22.92 7.43
CA VAL A 123 -0.02 23.84 6.68
C VAL A 123 -0.64 25.23 6.48
N GLU A 124 -1.97 25.31 6.39
CA GLU A 124 -2.69 26.58 6.22
C GLU A 124 -4.02 26.56 6.97
N VAL A 125 -4.41 27.72 7.52
CA VAL A 125 -5.60 27.87 8.36
C VAL A 125 -6.37 29.11 7.93
N GLY A 126 -7.59 28.90 7.43
CA GLY A 126 -8.60 29.94 7.23
C GLY A 126 -9.66 29.89 8.34
N THR A 127 -10.75 30.65 8.21
CA THR A 127 -11.82 30.63 9.21
C THR A 127 -12.53 29.27 9.27
N ASN A 128 -12.94 28.75 8.11
CA ASN A 128 -13.73 27.51 8.00
C ASN A 128 -13.03 26.42 7.19
N VAL A 129 -11.80 26.65 6.74
CA VAL A 129 -11.02 25.70 5.93
C VAL A 129 -9.61 25.56 6.50
N ALA A 130 -9.11 24.33 6.58
CA ALA A 130 -7.73 24.03 6.94
C ALA A 130 -7.13 23.05 5.93
N ASN A 131 -5.85 23.24 5.62
CA ASN A 131 -5.10 22.36 4.74
C ASN A 131 -4.10 21.54 5.55
N TYR A 132 -4.00 20.25 5.22
CA TYR A 132 -3.11 19.29 5.86
C TYR A 132 -2.17 18.66 4.84
N SER A 133 -0.94 18.40 5.26
CA SER A 133 0.08 17.68 4.51
C SER A 133 0.53 16.48 5.32
N CYS A 134 0.53 15.30 4.69
CA CYS A 134 0.90 14.04 5.31
C CYS A 134 2.02 13.40 4.51
N ASN A 135 3.03 12.87 5.20
CA ASN A 135 4.04 12.03 4.59
C ASN A 135 3.74 10.56 4.85
N VAL A 136 3.54 9.79 3.79
CA VAL A 136 3.30 8.34 3.85
C VAL A 136 4.44 7.62 3.13
N THR A 137 5.04 6.64 3.80
CA THR A 137 6.13 5.84 3.25
C THR A 137 5.60 4.58 2.57
N MET A 138 5.92 4.42 1.28
CA MET A 138 5.74 3.19 0.51
C MET A 138 7.03 2.38 0.50
N SER A 139 6.94 1.07 0.68
CA SER A 139 8.09 0.17 0.53
C SER A 139 8.36 -0.12 -0.93
N TRP A 140 9.63 -0.24 -1.35
CA TRP A 140 9.98 -0.52 -2.76
C TRP A 140 9.33 -1.78 -3.34
N TYR A 141 8.95 -2.73 -2.49
CA TYR A 141 8.29 -3.99 -2.86
C TYR A 141 6.75 -3.92 -2.80
N ASP A 142 6.16 -2.76 -2.47
CA ASP A 142 4.71 -2.55 -2.56
C ASP A 142 4.26 -2.74 -4.01
N GLY A 143 3.25 -3.58 -4.21
CA GLY A 143 2.93 -4.07 -5.55
C GLY A 143 2.35 -2.98 -6.45
N ALA A 144 2.65 -3.12 -7.74
CA ALA A 144 2.13 -2.27 -8.80
C ALA A 144 0.59 -2.27 -8.88
N GLY A 145 0.02 -1.21 -9.44
CA GLY A 145 -1.42 -1.02 -9.63
C GLY A 145 -1.97 0.20 -8.90
N THR A 146 -3.30 0.33 -8.86
CA THR A 146 -3.99 1.46 -8.24
C THR A 146 -4.11 1.28 -6.73
N TRP A 147 -3.69 2.28 -5.98
CA TRP A 147 -3.82 2.41 -4.53
C TRP A 147 -4.86 3.48 -4.20
N ALA A 148 -5.82 3.13 -3.33
CA ALA A 148 -6.83 4.08 -2.85
C ALA A 148 -6.25 4.92 -1.72
N ILE A 149 -6.51 6.23 -1.75
CA ILE A 149 -6.13 7.17 -0.70
C ILE A 149 -7.36 7.44 0.17
N GLN A 150 -7.23 7.28 1.48
CA GLN A 150 -8.26 7.65 2.43
C GLN A 150 -7.71 8.70 3.41
N ALA A 151 -8.38 9.84 3.47
CA ALA A 151 -8.15 10.89 4.46
C ALA A 151 -9.17 10.79 5.60
N PHE A 152 -8.74 11.05 6.82
CA PHE A 152 -9.56 11.05 8.03
C PHE A 152 -9.16 12.18 8.96
N ILE A 153 -10.14 12.81 9.60
CA ILE A 153 -9.95 13.79 10.67
C ILE A 153 -11.22 13.87 11.52
N SER A 154 -11.07 14.22 12.79
CA SER A 154 -12.15 14.49 13.73
C SER A 154 -12.11 15.93 14.25
N ASP A 155 -13.26 16.41 14.72
CA ASP A 155 -13.35 17.60 15.56
C ASP A 155 -13.20 17.24 17.05
N THR A 156 -13.11 18.25 17.91
CA THR A 156 -13.01 18.09 19.38
C THR A 156 -14.29 17.55 20.02
N GLY A 157 -15.41 17.53 19.28
CA GLY A 157 -16.66 16.90 19.67
C GLY A 157 -16.75 15.41 19.31
N GLY A 158 -15.74 14.86 18.64
CA GLY A 158 -15.70 13.47 18.20
C GLY A 158 -16.41 13.19 16.87
N ASN A 159 -16.93 14.21 16.17
CA ASN A 159 -17.47 14.03 14.83
C ASN A 159 -16.32 13.87 13.84
N SER A 160 -16.45 12.95 12.88
CA SER A 160 -15.35 12.63 11.97
C SER A 160 -15.74 12.68 10.50
N GLY A 161 -14.82 13.20 9.69
CA GLY A 161 -14.89 13.22 8.23
C GLY A 161 -14.01 12.13 7.61
N LYS A 162 -14.47 11.53 6.51
CA LYS A 162 -13.70 10.58 5.69
C LYS A 162 -13.87 10.91 4.21
N ASN A 163 -12.80 10.81 3.43
CA ASN A 163 -12.86 10.89 1.97
C ASN A 163 -11.92 9.85 1.36
N ASN A 164 -12.47 9.03 0.46
CA ASN A 164 -11.78 7.96 -0.27
C ASN A 164 -11.85 8.11 -1.80
N SER A 165 -12.11 9.32 -2.30
CA SER A 165 -12.35 9.58 -3.73
C SER A 165 -11.09 9.62 -4.58
N ALA A 166 -9.90 9.72 -3.96
CA ALA A 166 -8.63 9.85 -4.65
C ALA A 166 -7.87 8.51 -4.73
N ASN A 167 -7.08 8.37 -5.78
CA ASN A 167 -6.19 7.23 -5.98
C ASN A 167 -4.89 7.67 -6.66
N PHE A 168 -3.89 6.80 -6.60
CA PHE A 168 -2.66 6.92 -7.39
C PHE A 168 -2.27 5.54 -7.91
N SER A 169 -1.40 5.50 -8.92
CA SER A 169 -0.92 4.23 -9.48
C SER A 169 0.56 4.04 -9.17
N VAL A 170 0.95 2.82 -8.83
CA VAL A 170 2.34 2.40 -8.67
C VAL A 170 2.76 1.58 -9.88
N GLY A 171 3.85 1.96 -10.54
CA GLY A 171 4.44 1.19 -11.64
C GLY A 171 5.08 -0.12 -11.17
N GLU A 172 5.18 -1.09 -12.08
CA GLU A 172 5.95 -2.31 -11.86
C GLU A 172 7.45 -2.03 -12.05
N THR A 173 8.27 -2.46 -11.11
CA THR A 173 9.73 -2.38 -11.16
C THR A 173 10.32 -3.79 -11.11
N THR A 174 11.35 -3.97 -11.93
CA THR A 174 12.15 -5.19 -11.99
C THR A 174 13.58 -4.84 -11.64
N GLY A 175 14.24 -5.69 -10.89
CA GLY A 175 15.64 -5.53 -10.53
C GLY A 175 16.02 -6.57 -9.50
N PHE A 176 17.29 -6.95 -9.49
CA PHE A 176 17.85 -7.77 -8.43
C PHE A 176 19.31 -7.42 -8.21
N GLN A 177 19.79 -7.71 -7.01
CA GLN A 177 21.20 -7.71 -6.64
C GLN A 177 21.65 -9.15 -6.44
N MET A 178 22.93 -9.42 -6.68
CA MET A 178 23.51 -10.75 -6.60
C MET A 178 24.71 -10.73 -5.65
N GLY A 179 24.86 -11.80 -4.86
CA GLY A 179 26.03 -12.03 -4.01
C GLY A 179 27.28 -12.45 -4.78
N ALA A 180 28.34 -12.77 -4.05
CA ALA A 180 29.55 -13.37 -4.62
C ALA A 180 29.44 -14.89 -4.63
N LEU A 181 30.01 -15.53 -5.66
CA LEU A 181 30.16 -16.98 -5.75
C LEU A 181 31.64 -17.34 -5.71
N GLY A 182 32.00 -18.36 -4.92
CA GLY A 182 33.37 -18.82 -4.83
C GLY A 182 33.52 -20.15 -4.10
N TRP A 183 34.74 -20.65 -4.10
CA TRP A 183 35.17 -21.85 -3.37
C TRP A 183 36.45 -21.51 -2.61
N VAL A 184 36.58 -21.98 -1.36
CA VAL A 184 37.74 -21.65 -0.51
C VAL A 184 38.99 -22.42 -0.93
N SER A 185 38.86 -23.72 -1.15
CA SER A 185 39.94 -24.58 -1.60
C SER A 185 39.39 -25.68 -2.50
N LEU A 186 40.15 -25.97 -3.56
CA LEU A 186 39.83 -27.01 -4.54
C LEU A 186 41.10 -27.82 -4.77
N SER A 187 41.00 -29.14 -4.65
CA SER A 187 42.13 -30.05 -4.88
C SER A 187 41.98 -30.75 -6.22
N PRO A 188 43.03 -30.85 -7.05
CA PRO A 188 43.01 -31.70 -8.24
C PRO A 188 42.58 -33.14 -7.90
N GLY A 189 41.68 -33.71 -8.71
CA GLY A 189 41.12 -35.04 -8.49
C GLY A 189 39.98 -35.12 -7.46
N SER A 190 39.67 -34.02 -6.76
CA SER A 190 38.52 -34.01 -5.85
C SER A 190 37.19 -33.95 -6.59
N THR A 191 36.14 -34.42 -5.92
CA THR A 191 34.77 -34.48 -6.42
C THR A 191 33.83 -33.80 -5.44
N ASN A 192 32.64 -33.40 -5.90
CA ASN A 192 31.57 -32.84 -5.07
C ASN A 192 31.98 -31.64 -4.20
N GLN A 193 32.67 -30.69 -4.80
CA GLN A 193 33.10 -29.47 -4.12
C GLN A 193 31.99 -28.41 -4.16
N THR A 194 31.28 -28.25 -3.05
CA THR A 194 30.22 -27.24 -2.90
C THR A 194 30.85 -25.84 -2.76
N ALA A 195 30.19 -24.83 -3.33
CA ALA A 195 30.58 -23.44 -3.16
C ALA A 195 30.61 -23.04 -1.68
N SER A 196 31.44 -22.06 -1.33
CA SER A 196 31.61 -21.61 0.05
C SER A 196 30.38 -20.92 0.63
N ALA A 197 29.50 -20.42 -0.25
CA ALA A 197 28.22 -19.83 0.08
C ALA A 197 27.27 -20.02 -1.11
N ALA A 198 25.96 -19.96 -0.83
CA ALA A 198 24.97 -19.85 -1.88
C ALA A 198 25.10 -18.50 -2.61
N LEU A 199 24.84 -18.51 -3.91
CA LEU A 199 24.68 -17.30 -4.70
C LEU A 199 23.29 -16.72 -4.42
N ARG A 200 23.25 -15.79 -3.46
CA ARG A 200 22.05 -15.04 -3.08
C ARG A 200 21.62 -14.08 -4.18
N LEU A 201 20.35 -14.15 -4.57
CA LEU A 201 19.65 -13.12 -5.34
C LEU A 201 18.70 -12.36 -4.43
N ASN A 202 18.75 -11.03 -4.47
CA ASN A 202 17.88 -10.13 -3.71
C ASN A 202 17.00 -9.35 -4.69
N ASN A 203 15.68 -9.49 -4.61
CA ASN A 203 14.75 -8.73 -5.43
C ASN A 203 14.72 -7.26 -5.00
N THR A 204 15.13 -6.35 -5.88
CA THR A 204 15.11 -4.92 -5.64
C THR A 204 13.92 -4.21 -6.28
N GLY A 205 13.02 -4.96 -6.93
CA GLY A 205 11.76 -4.46 -7.50
C GLY A 205 10.53 -4.85 -6.69
N ASN A 206 9.35 -4.55 -7.25
CA ASN A 206 8.05 -4.97 -6.71
C ASN A 206 7.37 -6.08 -7.54
N LYS A 207 8.06 -6.61 -8.56
CA LYS A 207 7.59 -7.73 -9.37
C LYS A 207 8.08 -9.06 -8.79
N ASN A 208 7.17 -10.00 -8.61
CA ASN A 208 7.54 -11.41 -8.39
C ASN A 208 8.17 -11.99 -9.66
N MET A 209 9.32 -12.63 -9.53
CA MET A 209 10.00 -13.31 -10.62
C MET A 209 9.72 -14.81 -10.48
N SER A 210 8.69 -15.24 -11.20
CA SER A 210 8.09 -16.57 -11.05
C SER A 210 9.03 -17.71 -11.47
N ALA A 211 8.69 -18.92 -11.02
CA ALA A 211 9.26 -20.17 -11.51
C ALA A 211 9.39 -20.20 -13.04
N ASN A 212 10.45 -20.87 -13.53
CA ASN A 212 10.84 -21.01 -14.94
C ASN A 212 11.30 -19.72 -15.66
N THR A 213 11.52 -18.62 -14.94
CA THR A 213 12.02 -17.38 -15.57
C THR A 213 13.51 -17.15 -15.36
N THR A 214 14.10 -17.74 -14.32
CA THR A 214 15.51 -17.51 -13.97
C THR A 214 16.43 -18.47 -14.70
N GLN A 215 17.43 -17.91 -15.39
CA GLN A 215 18.43 -18.68 -16.13
C GLN A 215 19.83 -18.29 -15.70
N VAL A 216 20.75 -19.26 -15.68
CA VAL A 216 22.15 -19.07 -15.34
C VAL A 216 23.01 -19.49 -16.52
N ASN A 217 24.01 -18.68 -16.87
CA ASN A 217 25.07 -19.04 -17.81
C ASN A 217 26.39 -19.19 -17.07
N ALA A 218 27.09 -20.29 -17.35
CA ALA A 218 28.45 -20.49 -16.87
C ALA A 218 29.42 -20.72 -18.03
N THR A 219 30.58 -20.10 -17.93
CA THR A 219 31.76 -20.42 -18.75
C THR A 219 32.73 -21.28 -17.95
N ASN A 220 33.67 -21.92 -18.64
CA ASN A 220 34.77 -22.61 -17.97
C ASN A 220 35.51 -21.69 -16.99
N LEU A 221 36.06 -22.24 -15.91
CA LEU A 221 36.96 -21.51 -15.01
C LEU A 221 38.40 -21.73 -15.49
N ARG A 222 39.07 -20.70 -15.98
CA ARG A 222 40.43 -20.79 -16.54
C ARG A 222 41.46 -20.63 -15.43
N GLY A 223 42.55 -21.40 -15.49
CA GLY A 223 43.70 -21.20 -14.61
C GLY A 223 44.34 -19.84 -14.83
N GLU A 224 44.60 -19.11 -13.74
CA GLU A 224 45.19 -17.76 -13.80
C GLU A 224 46.70 -17.79 -14.10
N THR A 225 47.39 -18.89 -13.77
CA THR A 225 48.83 -19.07 -14.03
C THR A 225 49.06 -19.97 -15.25
N ALA A 226 48.56 -21.20 -15.22
CA ALA A 226 48.62 -22.15 -16.34
C ALA A 226 47.33 -22.04 -17.17
N ALA A 227 47.35 -21.09 -18.11
CA ALA A 227 46.19 -20.64 -18.85
C ALA A 227 45.63 -21.65 -19.88
N ASN A 228 46.31 -22.79 -20.07
CA ASN A 228 45.87 -23.95 -20.85
C ASN A 228 45.14 -25.01 -20.02
N ARG A 229 44.89 -24.73 -18.73
CA ARG A 229 44.11 -25.57 -17.81
C ARG A 229 42.81 -24.87 -17.47
N TRP A 230 41.72 -25.62 -17.35
CA TRP A 230 40.43 -25.10 -16.95
C TRP A 230 39.57 -26.16 -16.26
N ILE A 231 38.69 -25.70 -15.38
CA ILE A 231 37.57 -26.50 -14.88
C ILE A 231 36.41 -26.29 -15.85
N SER A 232 35.94 -27.39 -16.45
CA SER A 232 34.84 -27.35 -17.41
C SER A 232 33.53 -26.93 -16.74
N ALA A 233 32.78 -26.02 -17.37
CA ALA A 233 31.42 -25.67 -16.94
C ALA A 233 30.50 -26.91 -16.88
N GLY A 234 30.73 -27.92 -17.72
CA GLY A 234 29.98 -29.19 -17.68
C GLY A 234 30.12 -30.00 -16.38
N ASN A 235 31.19 -29.72 -15.62
CA ASN A 235 31.40 -30.30 -14.30
C ASN A 235 30.76 -29.48 -13.19
N ILE A 236 30.10 -28.37 -13.52
CA ILE A 236 29.43 -27.48 -12.58
C ILE A 236 27.93 -27.73 -12.65
N SER A 237 27.29 -27.72 -11.50
CA SER A 237 25.84 -27.88 -11.37
C SER A 237 25.31 -26.89 -10.36
N VAL A 238 24.02 -26.56 -10.51
CA VAL A 238 23.32 -25.59 -9.67
C VAL A 238 21.96 -26.14 -9.24
N SER A 239 21.64 -26.02 -7.95
CA SER A 239 20.32 -26.27 -7.38
C SER A 239 19.80 -25.01 -6.68
N TRP A 240 18.49 -24.96 -6.48
CA TRP A 240 17.78 -23.93 -5.72
C TRP A 240 17.45 -24.39 -4.29
N ASP A 241 17.54 -25.69 -4.00
CA ASP A 241 17.22 -26.25 -2.69
C ASP A 241 18.48 -26.39 -1.81
N ALA A 242 18.35 -25.92 -0.57
CA ALA A 242 19.38 -25.90 0.45
C ALA A 242 19.56 -27.23 1.19
N THR A 243 18.56 -28.11 1.15
CA THR A 243 18.34 -29.11 2.19
C THR A 243 19.30 -30.30 2.14
N THR A 244 19.90 -30.63 0.98
CA THR A 244 20.67 -31.89 0.86
C THR A 244 21.80 -31.90 -0.17
N LEU A 245 22.80 -30.99 -0.15
CA LEU A 245 23.97 -31.08 -1.06
C LEU A 245 23.58 -31.24 -2.55
N GLU A 246 22.35 -30.87 -2.93
CA GLU A 246 21.75 -31.35 -4.18
C GLU A 246 22.49 -30.84 -5.39
N ALA A 247 23.11 -29.67 -5.27
CA ALA A 247 24.01 -29.14 -6.28
C ALA A 247 25.07 -30.17 -6.70
N CYS A 248 25.59 -30.98 -5.78
CA CYS A 248 26.52 -32.08 -6.06
C CYS A 248 25.85 -33.44 -6.28
N ASP A 249 24.57 -33.59 -5.95
CA ASP A 249 23.87 -34.86 -6.09
C ASP A 249 23.54 -35.14 -7.56
N THR A 250 24.06 -36.27 -8.05
CA THR A 250 23.86 -36.76 -9.42
C THR A 250 22.99 -38.01 -9.45
N SER A 251 22.50 -38.47 -8.29
CA SER A 251 21.77 -39.73 -8.12
C SER A 251 20.43 -39.79 -8.86
N GLY A 252 19.94 -38.65 -9.36
CA GLY A 252 18.71 -38.59 -10.17
C GLY A 252 17.46 -38.99 -9.39
N GLY A 253 17.49 -38.93 -8.06
CA GLY A 253 16.34 -39.15 -7.21
C GLY A 253 15.16 -38.25 -7.62
N ASN A 254 13.97 -38.83 -7.70
CA ASN A 254 12.74 -38.11 -8.05
C ASN A 254 12.45 -37.04 -6.99
N GLY A 255 12.87 -35.81 -7.25
CA GLY A 255 12.60 -34.68 -6.38
C GLY A 255 13.20 -33.41 -6.93
N ILE A 256 14.52 -33.28 -6.90
CA ILE A 256 15.21 -32.04 -7.26
C ILE A 256 16.61 -32.39 -7.77
N ALA A 257 16.74 -32.59 -9.08
CA ALA A 257 18.04 -32.81 -9.71
C ALA A 257 18.70 -31.44 -9.95
N ALA A 258 19.95 -31.27 -9.53
CA ALA A 258 20.72 -30.10 -9.91
C ALA A 258 20.82 -29.97 -11.43
N ASN A 259 20.73 -28.74 -11.90
CA ASN A 259 20.87 -28.44 -13.31
C ASN A 259 22.35 -28.42 -13.67
N ASN A 260 22.75 -29.31 -14.57
CA ASN A 260 24.11 -29.31 -15.10
C ASN A 260 24.31 -28.08 -15.98
N MET A 261 25.38 -27.35 -15.70
CA MET A 261 25.76 -26.19 -16.49
C MET A 261 26.40 -26.64 -17.80
N SER A 262 26.39 -25.76 -18.80
CA SER A 262 27.05 -25.98 -20.08
C SER A 262 27.77 -24.71 -20.49
N ASN A 263 28.95 -24.85 -21.10
CA ASN A 263 29.84 -23.74 -21.41
C ASN A 263 29.15 -22.73 -22.33
N GLY A 264 28.95 -21.50 -21.83
CA GLY A 264 28.38 -20.40 -22.58
C GLY A 264 26.88 -20.54 -22.87
N THR A 265 26.18 -21.51 -22.28
CA THR A 265 24.74 -21.74 -22.51
C THR A 265 23.94 -21.37 -21.26
N PHE A 266 22.81 -20.67 -21.45
CA PHE A 266 21.86 -20.43 -20.39
C PHE A 266 21.05 -21.69 -20.07
N ILE A 267 21.04 -22.08 -18.81
CA ILE A 267 20.23 -23.18 -18.29
C ILE A 267 19.14 -22.62 -17.39
N ASN A 268 17.92 -23.12 -17.53
CA ASN A 268 16.76 -22.69 -16.75
C ASN A 268 16.76 -23.33 -15.38
N ILE A 269 16.57 -22.53 -14.33
CA ILE A 269 16.38 -23.03 -12.96
C ILE A 269 14.88 -23.03 -12.70
N THR A 270 14.23 -24.12 -13.11
CA THR A 270 12.77 -24.20 -13.32
C THR A 270 11.94 -23.88 -12.08
N THR A 271 12.47 -24.16 -10.90
CA THR A 271 11.81 -24.02 -9.59
C THR A 271 12.19 -22.73 -8.86
N ALA A 272 13.21 -21.99 -9.34
CA ALA A 272 13.62 -20.72 -8.73
C ALA A 272 12.49 -19.69 -8.78
N ASN A 273 12.14 -19.11 -7.65
CA ASN A 273 11.04 -18.19 -7.48
C ASN A 273 11.45 -17.00 -6.60
N LEU A 274 12.06 -16.00 -7.23
CA LEU A 274 12.48 -14.79 -6.57
C LEU A 274 11.29 -13.86 -6.34
N THR A 275 10.64 -14.02 -5.18
CA THR A 275 9.49 -13.21 -4.77
C THR A 275 9.87 -11.75 -4.54
N LYS A 276 8.90 -10.84 -4.50
CA LYS A 276 9.07 -9.48 -3.99
C LYS A 276 9.07 -9.52 -2.46
N GLY A 277 9.87 -8.65 -1.82
CA GLY A 277 9.86 -8.58 -0.37
C GLY A 277 10.96 -7.70 0.22
N HIS A 278 10.96 -7.62 1.55
CA HIS A 278 12.00 -6.95 2.33
C HIS A 278 13.25 -7.83 2.42
N TYR A 279 14.05 -7.90 1.35
CA TYR A 279 15.26 -8.73 1.33
C TYR A 279 16.29 -8.45 2.44
N PRO A 280 16.37 -7.26 3.08
CA PRO A 280 17.22 -7.08 4.26
C PRO A 280 16.86 -7.99 5.46
N THR A 281 15.68 -8.62 5.48
CA THR A 281 15.32 -9.65 6.47
C THR A 281 16.34 -10.80 6.51
N ASN A 282 16.97 -11.11 5.37
CA ASN A 282 18.05 -12.10 5.28
C ASN A 282 17.65 -13.52 5.74
N ASP A 283 16.45 -13.98 5.37
CA ASP A 283 15.87 -15.28 5.72
C ASP A 283 15.92 -16.32 4.58
N GLY A 284 16.47 -15.96 3.41
CA GLY A 284 16.54 -16.81 2.23
C GLY A 284 15.21 -16.97 1.48
N SER A 285 14.16 -16.22 1.84
CA SER A 285 12.82 -16.36 1.23
C SER A 285 12.14 -15.02 0.92
N THR A 286 12.18 -14.06 1.84
CA THR A 286 11.45 -12.79 1.74
C THR A 286 12.16 -11.84 0.79
N GLY A 287 11.79 -11.85 -0.49
CA GLY A 287 12.50 -11.07 -1.49
C GLY A 287 13.88 -11.63 -1.84
N GLN A 288 14.14 -12.90 -1.50
CA GLN A 288 15.43 -13.56 -1.67
C GLN A 288 15.26 -14.91 -2.37
N GLU A 289 16.33 -15.34 -3.04
CA GLU A 289 16.46 -16.68 -3.62
C GLU A 289 17.92 -17.11 -3.51
N ASP A 290 18.18 -18.38 -3.23
CA ASP A 290 19.53 -18.91 -3.04
C ASP A 290 19.87 -19.99 -4.07
N PHE A 291 20.96 -19.81 -4.81
CA PHE A 291 21.48 -20.82 -5.72
C PHE A 291 22.72 -21.50 -5.15
N TYR A 292 22.63 -22.81 -4.99
CA TYR A 292 23.70 -23.66 -4.50
C TYR A 292 24.48 -24.22 -5.69
N PHE A 293 25.77 -23.92 -5.76
CA PHE A 293 26.65 -24.41 -6.82
C PHE A 293 27.57 -25.52 -6.32
N CYS A 294 27.87 -26.45 -7.21
CA CYS A 294 28.84 -27.50 -6.97
C CYS A 294 29.73 -27.74 -8.18
N ILE A 295 31.01 -28.04 -7.93
CA ILE A 295 31.90 -28.64 -8.91
C ILE A 295 31.93 -30.14 -8.64
N LYS A 296 31.29 -30.92 -9.51
CA LYS A 296 31.16 -32.38 -9.39
C LYS A 296 32.50 -33.10 -9.50
N THR A 297 33.38 -32.61 -10.38
CA THR A 297 34.70 -33.23 -10.61
C THR A 297 35.72 -32.20 -11.01
N ILE A 298 36.85 -32.21 -10.32
CA ILE A 298 38.05 -31.43 -10.64
C ILE A 298 39.06 -32.41 -11.22
N GLY A 299 39.47 -32.19 -12.47
CA GLY A 299 40.42 -33.08 -13.14
C GLY A 299 41.72 -33.25 -12.36
N SER A 300 42.21 -34.48 -12.26
CA SER A 300 43.49 -34.78 -11.58
C SER A 300 44.69 -34.23 -12.35
N GLU A 301 44.51 -33.89 -13.62
CA GLU A 301 45.51 -33.24 -14.48
C GLU A 301 45.66 -31.74 -14.23
N LEU A 302 44.79 -31.15 -13.40
CA LEU A 302 44.85 -29.74 -13.03
C LEU A 302 45.97 -29.49 -12.02
N THR A 303 46.58 -28.31 -12.08
CA THR A 303 47.60 -27.88 -11.12
C THR A 303 46.96 -27.03 -10.02
N SER A 304 47.60 -26.97 -8.85
CA SER A 304 47.19 -26.06 -7.77
C SER A 304 47.43 -24.60 -8.19
N GLN A 305 46.35 -23.86 -8.41
CA GLN A 305 46.31 -22.46 -8.80
C GLN A 305 44.89 -21.91 -8.64
N SER A 306 44.72 -20.60 -8.77
CA SER A 306 43.40 -19.98 -8.91
C SER A 306 42.77 -20.30 -10.27
N TYR A 307 41.46 -20.55 -10.26
CA TYR A 307 40.66 -20.70 -11.47
C TYR A 307 39.51 -19.69 -11.43
N SER A 308 39.38 -18.87 -12.46
CA SER A 308 38.38 -17.80 -12.48
C SER A 308 37.80 -17.57 -13.87
N THR A 309 36.80 -16.71 -13.92
CA THR A 309 36.12 -16.29 -15.14
C THR A 309 36.78 -15.07 -15.79
N ALA A 310 37.87 -14.54 -15.23
CA ALA A 310 38.49 -13.28 -15.66
C ALA A 310 38.82 -13.24 -17.17
N ALA A 311 39.17 -14.38 -17.76
CA ALA A 311 39.49 -14.49 -19.18
C ALA A 311 38.27 -14.61 -20.11
N TYR A 312 37.10 -15.00 -19.59
CA TYR A 312 35.90 -15.29 -20.40
C TYR A 312 34.74 -14.33 -20.11
N GLY A 313 34.88 -13.46 -19.12
CA GLY A 313 33.82 -12.58 -18.63
C GLY A 313 32.99 -13.23 -17.53
N PRO A 314 32.21 -12.44 -16.77
CA PRO A 314 31.46 -12.95 -15.63
C PRO A 314 30.37 -13.92 -16.07
N TRP A 315 30.04 -14.86 -15.21
CA TRP A 315 28.80 -15.62 -15.33
C TRP A 315 27.60 -14.69 -15.22
N MET A 316 26.52 -15.04 -15.89
CA MET A 316 25.32 -14.21 -15.96
C MET A 316 24.12 -14.95 -15.39
N VAL A 317 23.38 -14.24 -14.53
CA VAL A 317 22.01 -14.62 -14.15
C VAL A 317 21.08 -13.68 -14.90
N GLN A 318 20.07 -14.23 -15.57
CA GLN A 318 19.04 -13.44 -16.23
C GLN A 318 17.66 -13.93 -15.85
N ILE A 319 16.70 -13.02 -15.91
CA ILE A 319 15.31 -13.30 -15.58
C ILE A 319 14.48 -12.93 -16.79
N LEU A 320 13.87 -13.93 -17.42
CA LEU A 320 13.02 -13.76 -18.57
C LEU A 320 11.70 -13.13 -18.13
N LEU A 321 11.53 -11.86 -18.43
CA LEU A 321 10.25 -11.20 -18.25
C LEU A 321 9.26 -11.80 -19.25
N THR A 322 8.26 -12.53 -18.77
CA THR A 322 7.17 -13.02 -19.62
C THR A 322 6.51 -11.80 -20.28
N PRO A 323 6.51 -11.70 -21.63
CA PRO A 323 5.85 -10.60 -22.28
C PRO A 323 4.37 -10.67 -21.91
N LEU A 324 3.81 -9.54 -21.48
CA LEU A 324 2.36 -9.37 -21.41
C LEU A 324 1.82 -9.70 -22.81
N VAL A 325 1.24 -10.89 -22.96
CA VAL A 325 0.48 -11.25 -24.15
C VAL A 325 -0.65 -10.24 -24.20
N LEU A 326 -0.48 -9.18 -25.00
CA LEU A 326 -1.57 -8.28 -25.35
C LEU A 326 -2.57 -9.12 -26.14
N LEU A 327 -3.48 -9.78 -25.41
CA LEU A 327 -4.55 -10.59 -25.95
C LEU A 327 -5.48 -9.69 -26.78
N ASN A 328 -5.13 -9.47 -28.05
CA ASN A 328 -6.01 -9.21 -29.18
C ASN A 328 -7.31 -8.41 -28.91
N ILE A 329 -7.26 -7.34 -28.11
CA ILE A 329 -8.39 -6.41 -27.89
C ILE A 329 -8.84 -5.76 -29.22
N ARG A 330 -8.02 -5.81 -30.27
CA ARG A 330 -8.36 -5.29 -31.60
C ARG A 330 -9.43 -6.08 -32.39
N ARG A 331 -9.90 -7.26 -31.96
CA ARG A 331 -10.87 -8.03 -32.78
C ARG A 331 -12.36 -7.72 -32.57
N LYS A 332 -12.78 -7.01 -31.51
CA LYS A 332 -14.22 -6.69 -31.33
C LYS A 332 -14.70 -5.47 -32.13
N ASN A 333 -13.86 -4.49 -32.44
CA ASN A 333 -14.32 -3.27 -33.13
C ASN A 333 -14.55 -3.45 -34.64
N LYS A 334 -13.99 -4.49 -35.27
CA LYS A 334 -14.23 -4.76 -36.71
C LYS A 334 -15.61 -5.34 -37.00
N LYS A 335 -16.27 -6.00 -36.03
CA LYS A 335 -17.65 -6.52 -36.22
C LYS A 335 -18.70 -5.42 -36.15
N ASN A 336 -18.50 -4.38 -35.32
CA ASN A 336 -19.45 -3.26 -35.24
C ASN A 336 -19.35 -2.32 -36.44
N TYR A 337 -18.16 -2.10 -37.00
CA TYR A 337 -18.00 -1.31 -38.24
C TYR A 337 -18.68 -1.95 -39.46
N ARG A 338 -18.69 -3.29 -39.57
CA ARG A 338 -19.45 -3.99 -40.64
C ARG A 338 -20.97 -3.91 -40.46
N LYS A 339 -21.48 -3.93 -39.23
CA LYS A 339 -22.92 -3.75 -38.96
C LYS A 339 -23.40 -2.32 -39.25
N LEU A 340 -22.59 -1.31 -38.91
CA LEU A 340 -22.90 0.10 -39.21
C LEU A 340 -22.90 0.40 -40.72
N ASN A 341 -21.98 -0.18 -41.50
CA ASN A 341 -21.99 0.00 -42.96
C ASN A 341 -23.10 -0.78 -43.67
N MET A 342 -23.56 -1.94 -43.16
CA MET A 342 -24.71 -2.63 -43.75
C MET A 342 -26.05 -1.89 -43.55
N ASN A 343 -26.22 -1.17 -42.44
CA ASN A 343 -27.43 -0.37 -42.22
C ASN A 343 -27.46 0.91 -43.07
N ARG A 344 -26.29 1.45 -43.47
CA ARG A 344 -26.22 2.64 -44.32
C ARG A 344 -26.60 2.36 -45.78
N VAL A 345 -26.39 1.13 -46.27
CA VAL A 345 -26.78 0.71 -47.63
C VAL A 345 -28.29 0.45 -47.72
N LYS A 346 -28.94 0.00 -46.64
CA LYS A 346 -30.40 -0.24 -46.63
C LYS A 346 -31.26 1.03 -46.70
N ASN A 347 -30.72 2.19 -46.31
CA ASN A 347 -31.43 3.47 -46.35
C ASN A 347 -31.26 4.24 -47.69
N PHE A 348 -30.65 3.62 -48.70
CA PHE A 348 -30.48 4.24 -50.04
C PHE A 348 -31.36 3.59 -51.12
N ILE A 349 -32.28 2.69 -50.74
CA ILE A 349 -33.16 1.92 -51.67
C ILE A 349 -34.65 2.16 -51.33
N HIS A 350 -35.00 3.26 -50.67
CA HIS A 350 -36.40 3.69 -50.54
C HIS A 350 -36.59 5.14 -50.98
#